data_AF-A0A662BAC6-F1
#
_entry.id   AF-A0A662BAC6-F1
#
_cell.length_a   1.000
_cell.length_b   1.000
_cell.length_c   1.000
_cell.angle_alpha   90.00
_cell.angle_beta   90.00
_cell.angle_gamma   90.00
#
_symmetry.space_group_name_H-M   'P 1'
#
loop_
_entity.id
_entity.type
_entity.pdbx_description
1 polymer ?
#
loop_
_entity_poly.entity_id
_entity_poly.type
_entity_poly.pdbx_seq_one_letter_code
_entity_poly.pdbx_strand_id
1 'polypeptide(L)' 'MSILFMTIAVSLFIAIIFFIIFIRSVKSGQYDDLYSPSVRMLFDDELVKDETKEKTN' A
#
# COMPACT_ATOMS: atom_id res chain seq x y z
N MET A 1 2.30 35.93 24.48
CA MET A 1 3.24 34.80 24.70
C MET A 1 2.55 33.49 25.07
N SER A 2 1.42 33.50 25.79
CA SER A 2 0.62 32.30 26.07
C SER A 2 -0.03 31.68 24.81
N ILE A 3 -0.50 32.51 23.86
CA ILE A 3 -1.16 32.03 22.64
C ILE A 3 -0.25 31.16 21.77
N LEU A 4 1.07 31.44 21.77
CA LEU A 4 2.06 30.69 21.01
C LEU A 4 2.10 29.23 21.48
N PHE A 5 2.15 29.00 22.79
CA PHE A 5 2.13 27.65 23.35
C PHE A 5 0.85 26.88 22.99
N MET A 6 -0.30 27.56 23.01
CA MET A 6 -1.57 26.96 22.60
C MET A 6 -1.56 26.58 21.11
N THR A 7 -1.09 27.46 20.23
CA THR A 7 -1.01 27.19 18.79
C THR A 7 -0.03 26.06 18.45
N ILE A 8 1.09 25.96 19.18
CA ILE A 8 2.07 24.89 19.00
C ILE A 8 1.48 23.54 19.42
N ALA A 9 0.74 23.49 20.53
CA ALA A 9 0.09 22.25 20.97
C ALA A 9 -0.97 21.77 19.97
N VAL A 10 -1.79 22.70 19.46
CA VAL A 10 -2.84 22.37 18.47
C VAL A 10 -2.23 21.94 17.13
N SER A 11 -1.19 22.62 16.65
CA SER A 11 -0.53 22.25 15.38
C SER A 11 0.14 20.88 15.46
N LEU A 12 0.81 20.58 16.60
CA LEU A 12 1.43 19.28 16.83
C LEU A 12 0.38 18.16 16.89
N PHE A 13 -0.75 18.41 17.56
CA PHE A 13 -1.85 17.44 17.63
C PHE A 13 -2.41 17.10 16.24
N ILE A 14 -2.67 18.12 15.42
CA ILE A 14 -3.13 17.93 14.04
C ILE A 14 -2.08 17.15 13.23
N ALA A 15 -0.80 17.50 13.35
CA ALA A 15 0.28 16.81 12.64
C ALA A 15 0.35 15.32 12.99
N ILE A 16 0.19 14.95 14.27
CA ILE A 16 0.18 13.55 14.72
C ILE A 16 -1.02 12.80 14.13
N ILE A 17 -2.21 13.41 14.11
CA ILE A 17 -3.40 12.78 13.51
C ILE A 17 -3.16 12.48 12.03
N PHE A 18 -2.67 13.47 11.27
CA PHE A 18 -2.35 13.28 9.86
C PHE A 18 -1.28 12.22 9.64
N PHE A 19 -0.26 12.18 10.51
CA PHE A 19 0.79 11.17 10.45
C PHE A 19 0.24 9.75 10.67
N ILE A 20 -0.64 9.54 11.65
CA ILE A 20 -1.26 8.23 11.90
C ILE A 20 -2.12 7.80 10.71
N ILE A 21 -2.92 8.71 10.15
CA ILE A 21 -3.73 8.44 8.96
C ILE A 21 -2.84 8.09 7.76
N PHE A 22 -1.76 8.84 7.56
CA PHE A 22 -0.78 8.58 6.50
C PHE A 22 -0.17 7.18 6.60
N ILE A 23 0.31 6.77 7.79
CA ILE A 23 0.86 5.42 7.99
C ILE A 23 -0.19 4.34 7.72
N ARG A 24 -1.43 4.55 8.16
CA ARG A 24 -2.53 3.61 7.87
C ARG A 24 -2.82 3.50 6.38
N SER A 25 -2.84 4.62 5.66
CA SER A 25 -3.07 4.66 4.21
C SER A 25 -1.97 3.92 3.44
N VAL A 26 -0.70 4.17 3.78
CA VAL A 26 0.45 3.48 3.18
C VAL A 26 0.41 1.96 3.46
N LYS A 27 0.03 1.56 4.68
CA LYS A 27 -0.07 0.13 5.04
C LYS A 27 -1.32 -0.56 4.46
N SER A 28 -2.36 0.19 4.07
CA SER A 28 -3.65 -0.36 3.61
C SER A 28 -3.59 -1.06 2.24
N GLY A 29 -2.41 -1.34 1.69
CA GLY A 29 -2.29 -2.12 0.47
C GLY A 29 -2.65 -1.35 -0.80
N GLN A 30 -2.63 -0.01 -0.78
CA GLN A 30 -2.83 0.80 -2.00
C GLN A 30 -1.78 0.52 -3.11
N TYR A 31 -0.73 -0.22 -2.79
CA TYR A 31 0.32 -0.66 -3.71
C TYR A 31 0.06 -2.02 -4.35
N ASP A 32 -1.01 -2.73 -3.99
CA ASP A 32 -1.33 -4.06 -4.57
C ASP A 32 -1.75 -3.96 -6.04
N ASP A 33 -2.30 -2.80 -6.44
CA ASP A 33 -2.67 -2.49 -7.83
C ASP A 33 -1.49 -1.92 -8.67
N LEU A 34 -0.27 -1.88 -8.10
CA LEU A 34 0.92 -1.43 -8.84
C LEU A 34 1.48 -2.53 -9.77
N TYR A 35 1.02 -3.77 -9.62
CA TYR A 35 1.29 -4.84 -10.57
C TYR A 35 0.45 -4.63 -11.82
N SER A 36 1.11 -4.08 -12.84
CA SER A 36 0.49 -3.82 -14.14
C SER A 36 -0.20 -5.07 -14.69
N PRO A 37 -1.43 -4.96 -15.22
CA PRO A 37 -2.18 -6.10 -15.77
C PRO A 37 -1.39 -6.83 -16.86
N SER A 38 -0.51 -6.14 -17.59
CA SER A 38 0.36 -6.76 -18.60
C SER A 38 1.39 -7.72 -18.02
N VAL A 39 1.89 -7.45 -16.81
CA VAL A 39 2.87 -8.30 -16.12
C VAL A 39 2.19 -9.54 -15.56
N ARG A 40 1.02 -9.34 -14.94
CA ARG A 40 0.18 -10.43 -14.44
C ARG A 40 -0.20 -11.40 -15.56
N MET A 41 -0.70 -10.90 -16.70
CA MET A 41 -1.05 -11.75 -17.84
C MET A 41 0.17 -12.49 -18.43
N LEU A 42 1.35 -11.86 -18.47
CA LEU A 42 2.56 -12.47 -19.03
C LEU A 42 3.08 -13.65 -18.18
N PHE A 43 2.94 -13.59 -16.86
CA PHE A 43 3.40 -14.63 -15.94
C PHE A 43 2.30 -15.65 -15.54
N ASP A 44 1.03 -15.24 -15.55
CA ASP A 44 -0.10 -16.15 -15.33
C ASP A 44 -0.24 -17.17 -16.49
N ASP A 45 0.13 -16.80 -17.73
CA ASP A 45 0.10 -17.68 -18.91
C ASP A 45 1.22 -18.75 -18.93
N GLU A 46 2.29 -18.57 -18.15
CA GLU A 46 3.43 -19.50 -18.06
C GLU A 46 3.14 -20.63 -17.06
N LEU A 47 2.61 -20.28 -15.88
CA LEU A 47 2.31 -21.23 -14.80
C LEU A 47 1.26 -22.29 -15.17
N VAL A 48 0.26 -21.92 -15.99
CA VAL A 48 -0.79 -22.86 -16.44
C VAL A 48 -0.24 -23.95 -17.37
N LYS A 49 0.84 -23.67 -18.11
CA LYS A 49 1.44 -24.64 -19.05
C LYS A 49 2.26 -25.71 -18.33
N ASP A 50 2.86 -25.38 -17.19
CA ASP A 50 3.67 -26.33 -16.41
C ASP A 50 2.80 -27.32 -15.63
N GLU A 51 1.69 -26.86 -15.02
CA GLU A 51 0.77 -27.76 -14.30
C GLU A 51 0.09 -28.80 -15.20
N THR A 52 -0.11 -28.47 -16.48
CA THR A 52 -0.74 -29.39 -17.44
C THR A 52 0.23 -30.49 -17.90
N LYS A 53 1.54 -30.23 -17.89
CA LYS A 53 2.56 -31.22 -18.30
C LYS A 53 2.94 -32.20 -17.19
N GLU A 54 2.84 -31.79 -15.92
CA GLU A 54 3.15 -32.67 -14.79
C GLU A 54 2.05 -33.72 -14.53
N LYS A 55 0.79 -33.39 -14.84
CA LYS A 55 -0.37 -34.29 -14.60
C LYS A 55 -0.60 -35.36 -15.68
N THR A 56 0.27 -35.44 -16.69
CA THR A 56 0.14 -36.39 -17.82
C THR A 56 1.34 -37.36 -17.94
N ASN A 57 2.09 -37.57 -16.85
CA ASN A 57 3.10 -38.64 -16.77
C ASN A 57 2.78 -39.63 -15.66
#